data_AF-A0A835RRY2-F1
#
_entry.id   AF-A0A835RRY2-F1
#
_cell.length_a   1.000
_cell.length_b   1.000
_cell.length_c   1.000
_cell.angle_alpha   90.00
_cell.angle_beta   90.00
_cell.angle_gamma   90.00
#
_symmetry.space_group_name_H-M   'P 1'
#
loop_
_entity.id
_entity.type
_entity.pdbx_description
1 polymer ?
#
loop_
_entity_poly.entity_id
_entity_poly.type
_entity_poly.pdbx_seq_one_letter_code
_entity_poly.pdbx_strand_id
1 'polypeptide(L)'
;MENSITILSNAGLGMAMFSLGLFMAMQPKLIPCGKRLAAYGMLIRFVAGPALMAMASAALGIRDTTLKVSIVQAALPQGIVPFVFAKEYDLHPEIMSTMVIFGMIVSLPIAMLYYTVLQ
;
A
#
# COMPACT_ATOMS: atom_id res chain seq x y z
N MET A 1 -1.10 -0.81 -30.41
CA MET A 1 -1.10 0.25 -29.37
C MET A 1 -1.05 -0.33 -27.96
N GLU A 2 -1.73 -1.45 -27.68
CA GLU A 2 -1.69 -2.12 -26.36
C GLU A 2 -0.27 -2.49 -25.89
N ASN A 3 0.60 -2.98 -26.78
CA ASN A 3 2.00 -3.25 -26.43
C ASN A 3 2.79 -1.97 -26.07
N SER A 4 2.48 -0.84 -26.70
CA SER A 4 3.13 0.44 -26.37
C SER A 4 2.67 0.95 -25.01
N ILE A 5 1.38 0.80 -24.68
CA ILE A 5 0.82 1.20 -23.38
C ILE A 5 1.40 0.35 -22.25
N THR A 6 1.51 -0.96 -22.45
CA THR A 6 2.08 -1.87 -21.43
C THR A 6 3.57 -1.65 -21.23
N ILE A 7 4.35 -1.43 -22.29
CA ILE A 7 5.79 -1.07 -22.17
C ILE A 7 5.94 0.25 -21.41
N LEU A 8 5.16 1.27 -21.76
CA LEU A 8 5.22 2.57 -21.08
C LEU A 8 4.79 2.47 -19.61
N SER A 9 3.73 1.70 -19.31
CA SER A 9 3.26 1.44 -17.95
C SER A 9 4.32 0.74 -17.10
N ASN A 10 4.93 -0.32 -17.62
CA ASN A 10 5.97 -1.06 -16.92
C ASN A 10 7.22 -0.21 -16.67
N ALA A 11 7.63 0.59 -17.66
CA ALA A 11 8.73 1.53 -17.51
C ALA A 11 8.41 2.60 -16.46
N GLY A 12 7.21 3.18 -16.50
CA GLY A 12 6.75 4.18 -15.53
C GLY A 12 6.69 3.64 -14.09
N LEU A 13 6.14 2.43 -13.90
CA LEU A 13 6.11 1.75 -12.60
C LEU A 13 7.53 1.51 -12.07
N GLY A 14 8.45 1.00 -12.91
CA GLY A 14 9.84 0.77 -12.54
C GLY A 14 10.57 2.06 -12.13
N MET A 15 10.43 3.14 -12.91
CA MET A 15 10.98 4.45 -12.58
C MET A 15 10.41 5.00 -11.26
N ALA A 16 9.11 4.83 -11.01
CA ALA A 16 8.47 5.28 -9.77
C ALA A 16 8.97 4.49 -8.54
N MET A 17 9.15 3.17 -8.66
CA MET A 17 9.73 2.34 -7.59
C MET A 17 11.18 2.70 -7.30
N PHE A 18 11.97 2.95 -8.34
CA PHE A 18 13.36 3.37 -8.17
C PHE A 18 13.46 4.76 -7.52
N SER A 19 12.62 5.71 -7.95
CA SER A 19 12.52 7.05 -7.38
C SER A 19 12.12 7.03 -5.90
N LEU A 20 11.17 6.16 -5.52
CA LEU A 20 10.80 5.91 -4.13
C LEU A 20 12.00 5.44 -3.29
N GLY A 21 12.79 4.50 -3.82
CA GLY A 21 14.00 3.98 -3.17
C GLY A 21 15.08 5.05 -3.01
N LEU A 22 15.36 5.82 -4.06
CA LEU A 22 16.30 6.95 -4.03
C LEU A 22 15.85 7.99 -3.00
N PHE A 23 14.56 8.34 -3.00
CA PHE A 23 14.00 9.30 -2.03
C PHE A 23 14.23 8.82 -0.60
N MET A 24 13.98 7.54 -0.29
CA MET A 24 14.23 6.99 1.04
C MET A 24 15.73 6.97 1.39
N ALA A 25 16.60 6.64 0.44
CA ALA A 25 18.06 6.62 0.65
C ALA A 25 18.66 8.01 0.91
N MET A 26 18.05 9.06 0.34
CA MET A 26 18.46 10.45 0.56
C MET A 26 18.01 11.01 1.91
N GLN A 27 17.10 10.35 2.62
CA GLN A 27 16.66 10.80 3.93
C GLN A 27 17.69 10.47 5.02
N PRO A 28 17.92 11.36 6.00
CA PRO A 28 18.90 11.12 7.08
C PRO A 28 18.48 9.99 8.02
N LYS A 29 17.24 9.52 7.95
CA LYS A 29 16.67 8.45 8.77
C LYS A 29 15.83 7.53 7.89
N LEU A 30 15.90 6.22 8.15
CA LEU A 30 15.05 5.22 7.49
C LEU A 30 13.54 5.40 7.75
N ILE A 31 13.17 6.12 8.82
CA ILE A 31 11.78 6.49 9.13
C ILE A 31 11.76 8.02 9.32
N PRO A 32 11.69 8.80 8.24
CA PRO A 32 11.81 10.26 8.29
C PRO A 32 10.62 10.90 9.03
N CYS A 33 9.42 10.38 8.77
CA CYS A 33 8.15 10.79 9.39
C CYS A 33 8.04 10.48 10.92
N GLY A 34 8.96 9.68 11.46
CA GLY A 34 8.95 9.25 12.86
C GLY A 34 8.11 7.99 13.13
N LYS A 35 8.48 7.25 14.18
CA LYS A 35 7.92 5.92 14.49
C LYS A 35 6.42 5.94 14.78
N ARG A 36 5.90 7.01 15.38
CA ARG A 36 4.47 7.13 15.76
C ARG A 36 3.58 7.24 14.53
N LEU A 37 3.86 8.18 13.61
CA LEU A 37 3.08 8.34 12.39
C LEU A 37 3.21 7.12 11.48
N ALA A 38 4.40 6.52 11.38
CA ALA A 38 4.58 5.26 10.66
C ALA A 38 3.70 4.13 11.23
N ALA A 39 3.66 3.99 12.56
CA ALA A 39 2.81 2.99 13.22
C ALA A 39 1.30 3.26 13.00
N TYR A 40 0.85 4.51 13.10
CA TYR A 40 -0.53 4.87 12.79
C TYR A 40 -0.89 4.58 11.33
N GLY A 41 -0.01 4.93 10.39
CA GLY A 41 -0.22 4.63 8.97
C GLY A 41 -0.37 3.14 8.70
N MET A 42 0.47 2.30 9.33
CA MET A 42 0.36 0.85 9.21
C MET A 42 -0.93 0.30 9.84
N LEU A 43 -1.28 0.78 11.04
CA LEU A 43 -2.50 0.34 11.71
C LEU A 43 -3.74 0.67 10.87
N ILE A 44 -3.82 1.89 10.34
CA ILE A 44 -4.93 2.31 9.48
C ILE A 44 -4.95 1.45 8.21
N ARG A 45 -3.80 1.21 7.58
CA ARG A 45 -3.75 0.46 6.31
C ARG A 45 -4.16 -1.00 6.47
N PHE A 46 -3.60 -1.69 7.47
CA PHE A 46 -3.75 -3.13 7.64
C PHE A 46 -4.90 -3.54 8.56
N VAL A 47 -5.43 -2.64 9.40
CA VAL A 47 -6.59 -2.93 10.27
C VAL A 47 -7.83 -2.21 9.77
N ALA A 48 -7.77 -0.88 9.66
CA ALA A 48 -8.95 -0.11 9.28
C ALA A 48 -9.37 -0.36 7.82
N GLY A 49 -8.41 -0.52 6.90
CA GLY A 49 -8.69 -0.87 5.49
C GLY A 49 -9.49 -2.17 5.34
N PRO A 50 -8.99 -3.31 5.84
CA PRO A 50 -9.73 -4.57 5.82
C PRO A 50 -11.03 -4.54 6.60
N ALA A 51 -11.08 -3.86 7.76
CA ALA A 51 -12.30 -3.73 8.55
C ALA A 51 -13.40 -2.96 7.80
N LEU A 52 -13.05 -1.84 7.16
CA LEU A 52 -13.98 -1.07 6.32
C LEU A 52 -14.47 -1.90 5.14
N MET A 53 -13.58 -2.65 4.48
CA MET A 53 -13.97 -3.52 3.37
C MET A 53 -14.90 -4.65 3.83
N ALA A 54 -14.65 -5.24 5.00
CA ALA A 54 -15.51 -6.27 5.58
C ALA A 54 -16.91 -5.71 5.91
N MET A 55 -16.99 -4.52 6.54
CA MET A 55 -18.25 -3.85 6.83
C MET A 55 -19.04 -3.51 5.56
N ALA A 56 -18.37 -2.94 4.55
CA ALA A 56 -19.00 -2.61 3.27
C ALA A 56 -19.47 -3.86 2.53
N SER A 57 -18.64 -4.92 2.51
CA SER A 57 -18.99 -6.20 1.87
C SER A 57 -20.18 -6.87 2.57
N ALA A 58 -20.25 -6.79 3.90
CA ALA A 58 -21.40 -7.29 4.68
C ALA A 58 -22.67 -6.48 4.38
N ALA A 59 -22.59 -5.16 4.30
CA ALA A 59 -23.72 -4.29 3.96
C ALA A 59 -24.27 -4.55 2.56
N LEU A 60 -23.39 -4.89 1.61
CA LEU A 60 -23.76 -5.22 0.22
C LEU A 60 -24.14 -6.70 0.03
N GLY A 61 -24.06 -7.53 1.07
CA GLY A 61 -24.40 -8.95 0.99
C GLY A 61 -23.41 -9.81 0.18
N ILE A 62 -22.17 -9.37 -0.01
CA ILE A 62 -21.12 -10.12 -0.69
C ILE A 62 -20.74 -11.33 0.17
N ARG A 63 -20.73 -12.54 -0.41
CA ARG A 63 -20.48 -13.80 0.32
C ARG A 63 -19.34 -14.62 -0.28
N ASP A 64 -18.86 -15.57 0.53
CA ASP A 64 -17.85 -16.58 0.19
C ASP A 64 -16.56 -15.98 -0.38
N THR A 65 -16.15 -16.42 -1.56
CA THR A 65 -14.83 -16.15 -2.16
C THR A 65 -14.64 -14.67 -2.47
N THR A 66 -15.69 -13.98 -2.93
CA THR A 66 -15.61 -12.56 -3.27
C THR A 66 -15.38 -11.69 -2.03
N LEU A 67 -15.96 -12.05 -0.89
CA LEU A 67 -15.72 -11.37 0.39
C LEU A 67 -14.28 -11.63 0.86
N LYS A 68 -13.80 -12.87 0.73
CA LYS A 68 -12.42 -13.21 1.12
C LYS A 68 -11.38 -12.44 0.29
N VAL A 69 -11.53 -12.46 -1.03
CA VAL A 69 -10.64 -11.73 -1.95
C VAL A 69 -10.69 -10.23 -1.69
N SER A 70 -11.87 -9.68 -1.44
CA SER A 70 -12.05 -8.25 -1.12
C SER A 70 -11.27 -7.83 0.13
N ILE A 71 -11.38 -8.59 1.22
CA ILE A 71 -10.67 -8.29 2.47
C ILE A 71 -9.15 -8.41 2.29
N VAL A 72 -8.69 -9.46 1.61
CA VAL A 72 -7.26 -9.66 1.34
C VAL A 72 -6.71 -8.54 0.45
N GLN A 73 -7.45 -8.14 -0.60
CA GLN A 73 -7.08 -7.03 -1.47
C GLN A 73 -7.03 -5.71 -0.70
N ALA A 74 -7.94 -5.49 0.25
CA ALA A 74 -7.91 -4.35 1.15
C ALA A 74 -6.73 -4.38 2.13
N ALA A 75 -6.12 -5.54 2.40
CA ALA A 75 -4.94 -5.68 3.26
C ALA A 75 -3.60 -5.54 2.51
N LEU A 76 -3.60 -5.46 1.18
CA LEU A 76 -2.38 -5.30 0.39
C LEU A 76 -1.64 -3.99 0.70
N PRO A 77 -0.35 -3.83 0.37
CA PRO A 77 0.35 -2.57 0.60
C PRO A 77 -0.26 -1.44 -0.25
N GLN A 78 0.06 -0.19 0.08
CA GLN A 78 -0.37 0.94 -0.76
C GLN A 78 0.40 0.97 -2.09
N GLY A 79 -0.26 1.45 -3.14
CA GLY A 79 0.40 1.68 -4.43
C GLY A 79 1.43 2.81 -4.35
N ILE A 80 2.27 2.92 -5.38
CA ILE A 80 3.32 3.96 -5.47
C ILE A 80 2.75 5.31 -5.91
N VAL A 81 1.59 5.33 -6.56
CA VAL A 81 0.97 6.54 -7.12
C VAL A 81 0.69 7.63 -6.06
N PRO A 82 0.15 7.31 -4.86
CA PRO A 82 0.04 8.28 -3.77
C PRO A 82 1.37 8.93 -3.36
N PHE A 83 2.49 8.21 -3.43
CA PHE A 83 3.82 8.81 -3.20
C PHE A 83 4.20 9.78 -4.31
N VAL A 84 3.95 9.44 -5.58
CA VAL A 84 4.21 10.34 -6.71
C VAL A 84 3.40 11.63 -6.54
N PHE A 85 2.12 11.53 -6.19
CA PHE A 85 1.29 12.71 -5.90
C PHE A 85 1.77 13.49 -4.67
N ALA A 86 2.11 12.82 -3.58
CA ALA A 86 2.63 13.49 -2.39
C ALA A 86 3.95 14.23 -2.67
N LYS A 87 4.80 13.68 -3.54
CA LYS A 87 6.03 14.33 -3.99
C LYS A 87 5.74 15.49 -4.94
N GLU A 88 4.74 15.38 -5.81
CA GLU A 88 4.38 16.42 -6.77
C GLU A 88 3.68 17.62 -6.10
N TYR A 89 2.85 17.37 -5.09
CA TYR A 89 2.11 18.40 -4.34
C TYR A 89 2.77 18.79 -3.00
N ASP A 90 4.00 18.32 -2.74
CA ASP A 90 4.73 18.52 -1.47
C ASP A 90 3.92 18.16 -0.20
N LEU A 91 3.05 17.16 -0.32
CA LEU A 91 2.13 16.75 0.73
C LEU A 91 2.74 15.61 1.58
N HIS A 92 3.73 15.97 2.38
CA HIS A 92 4.47 15.06 3.28
C HIS A 92 4.92 13.73 2.60
N PRO A 93 5.77 13.80 1.55
CA PRO A 93 6.24 12.61 0.81
C PRO A 93 6.98 11.58 1.68
N GLU A 94 7.56 12.01 2.80
CA GLU A 94 8.20 11.17 3.81
C GLU A 94 7.28 10.15 4.46
N ILE A 95 6.00 10.50 4.68
CA ILE A 95 5.02 9.59 5.28
C ILE A 95 4.68 8.51 4.26
N MET A 96 4.40 8.93 3.03
CA MET A 96 4.01 8.03 1.95
C MET A 96 5.15 7.08 1.59
N SER A 97 6.39 7.56 1.49
CA SER A 97 7.55 6.71 1.19
C SER A 97 7.76 5.63 2.25
N THR A 98 7.64 6.00 3.53
CA THR A 98 7.70 5.06 4.66
C THR A 98 6.57 4.04 4.61
N MET A 99 5.33 4.49 4.40
CA MET A 99 4.17 3.60 4.35
C MET A 99 4.25 2.60 3.19
N VAL A 100 4.70 3.02 2.01
CA VAL A 100 4.84 2.11 0.85
C VAL A 100 5.96 1.09 1.10
N ILE A 101 7.17 1.51 1.48
CA ILE A 101 8.31 0.60 1.65
C ILE A 101 8.08 -0.39 2.79
N PHE A 102 7.78 0.11 4.00
CA PHE A 102 7.54 -0.77 5.13
C PHE A 102 6.25 -1.56 4.96
N GLY A 103 5.24 -0.98 4.28
CA GLY A 103 3.98 -1.65 3.99
C GLY A 103 4.23 -2.85 3.09
N MET A 104 5.09 -2.72 2.08
CA MET A 104 5.46 -3.87 1.25
C MET A 104 6.14 -4.98 2.06
N ILE A 105 7.10 -4.65 2.94
CA ILE A 105 7.79 -5.64 3.79
C ILE A 105 6.80 -6.37 4.71
N VAL A 106 5.91 -5.62 5.36
CA VAL A 106 4.95 -6.14 6.35
C VAL A 106 3.74 -6.79 5.68
N SER A 107 3.47 -6.48 4.41
CA SER A 107 2.28 -7.00 3.71
C SER A 107 2.30 -8.50 3.49
N LEU A 108 3.47 -9.11 3.23
CA LEU A 108 3.57 -10.56 3.04
C LEU A 108 3.12 -11.36 4.28
N PRO A 109 3.67 -11.13 5.49
CA PRO A 109 3.20 -11.85 6.67
C PRO A 109 1.75 -11.52 7.02
N ILE A 110 1.29 -10.28 6.82
CA ILE A 110 -0.10 -9.89 7.09
C ILE A 110 -1.07 -10.56 6.10
N ALA A 111 -0.75 -10.61 4.82
CA ALA A 111 -1.57 -11.27 3.82
C ALA A 111 -1.68 -12.77 4.10
N MET A 112 -0.58 -13.42 4.51
CA MET A 112 -0.62 -14.83 4.95
C MET A 112 -1.49 -15.01 6.21
N LEU A 113 -1.40 -14.10 7.18
CA LEU A 113 -2.26 -14.14 8.37
C LEU A 113 -3.74 -14.00 7.99
N TYR A 114 -4.10 -13.01 7.15
CA TYR A 114 -5.47 -12.86 6.69
C TYR A 114 -5.96 -14.06 5.89
N TYR A 115 -5.11 -14.64 5.05
CA TYR A 115 -5.47 -15.84 4.29
C TYR A 115 -5.78 -17.02 5.21
N THR A 116 -4.95 -17.26 6.25
CA THR A 116 -5.17 -18.34 7.22
C THR A 116 -6.39 -18.12 8.12
N VAL A 117 -6.67 -16.88 8.51
CA VAL A 117 -7.86 -16.53 9.32
C VAL A 117 -9.15 -16.59 8.51
N LEU A 118 -9.12 -16.20 7.24
CA LEU A 118 -10.27 -16.27 6.35
C LEU A 118 -10.49 -17.65 5.73
N GLN A 119 -9.56 -18.59 5.86
CA GLN A 119 -9.68 -19.94 5.34
C GLN A 119 -10.86 -20.66 6.01
#